data_AF-A0A512TKW6-F1
#
_entry.id   AF-A0A512TKW6-F1
#
_cell.length_a   1.000
_cell.length_b   1.000
_cell.length_c   1.000
_cell.angle_alpha   90.00
_cell.angle_beta   90.00
_cell.angle_gamma   90.00
#
_symmetry.space_group_name_H-M   'P 1'
#
loop_
_entity.id
_entity.type
_entity.pdbx_description
1 polymer ?
#
loop_
_entity_poly.entity_id
_entity_poly.type
_entity_poly.pdbx_seq_one_letter_code
_entity_poly.pdbx_strand_id
1 'polypeptide(L)'
;MKKKNLKEIWIVRYCDDFKIFCRDHKSAQKIYKATRLWLKERLDLEVSTEKSKITNLRKNYTEFLGFKLKVKLKSNKYVCKSKMSDKAKRKTIINLKNQIKINTKPKSLGGTDEYKNLVWLTTHVHKLIHSTNLDTIAKYLNVLNLDKQGLKKVNSLRKLVGNSVI
;
A
#
# COMPACT_ATOMS: atom_id res chain seq x y z
N MET A 1 -21.59 -25.31 -20.32
CA MET A 1 -20.22 -25.46 -20.89
C MET A 1 -19.88 -26.95 -20.95
N LYS A 2 -19.66 -27.49 -22.14
CA LYS A 2 -19.47 -28.94 -22.40
C LYS A 2 -18.17 -29.46 -21.73
N LYS A 3 -18.26 -30.56 -20.98
CA LYS A 3 -17.11 -31.29 -20.41
C LYS A 3 -16.31 -31.92 -21.55
N LYS A 4 -15.22 -31.28 -21.99
CA LYS A 4 -14.18 -31.97 -22.77
C LYS A 4 -13.27 -32.73 -21.78
N ASN A 5 -12.80 -33.94 -22.14
CA ASN A 5 -11.88 -34.76 -21.32
C ASN A 5 -10.45 -34.18 -21.20
N LEU A 6 -10.30 -32.87 -21.37
CA LEU A 6 -9.02 -32.18 -21.30
C LEU A 6 -8.82 -31.60 -19.90
N LYS A 7 -7.57 -31.53 -19.46
CA LYS A 7 -7.23 -30.88 -18.18
C LYS A 7 -7.59 -29.39 -18.28
N GLU A 8 -8.56 -28.96 -17.50
CA GLU A 8 -8.99 -27.56 -17.47
C GLU A 8 -7.96 -26.73 -16.69
N ILE A 9 -7.15 -26.00 -17.44
CA ILE A 9 -6.07 -25.13 -16.95
C ILE A 9 -6.38 -23.71 -17.40
N TRP A 10 -6.19 -22.74 -16.52
CA TRP A 10 -6.34 -21.33 -16.84
C TRP A 10 -5.00 -20.63 -16.66
N ILE A 11 -4.60 -19.81 -17.63
CA ILE A 11 -3.36 -19.05 -17.55
C ILE A 11 -3.67 -17.56 -17.59
N VAL A 12 -3.03 -16.81 -16.69
CA VAL A 12 -3.04 -15.35 -16.70
C VAL A 12 -1.59 -14.92 -16.79
N ARG A 13 -1.25 -14.18 -17.86
CA ARG A 13 0.11 -13.68 -18.11
C ARG A 13 0.11 -12.17 -18.18
N TYR A 14 1.13 -11.56 -17.60
CA TYR A 14 1.43 -10.14 -17.68
C TYR A 14 2.95 -9.96 -17.86
N CYS A 15 3.38 -9.55 -19.06
CA CYS A 15 4.79 -9.53 -19.45
C CYS A 15 5.46 -10.89 -19.17
N ASP A 16 6.50 -10.89 -18.34
CA ASP A 16 7.28 -12.08 -17.95
C ASP A 16 6.64 -12.86 -16.80
N ASP A 17 5.72 -12.25 -16.05
CA ASP A 17 5.05 -12.86 -14.91
C ASP A 17 3.75 -13.54 -15.34
N PHE A 18 3.59 -14.82 -15.00
CA PHE A 18 2.34 -15.55 -15.25
C PHE A 18 1.92 -16.40 -14.05
N LYS A 19 0.61 -16.66 -13.96
CA LYS A 19 0.03 -17.63 -13.04
C LYS A 19 -0.80 -18.65 -13.81
N ILE A 20 -0.62 -19.90 -13.44
CA ILE A 20 -1.38 -21.03 -13.95
C ILE A 20 -2.30 -21.53 -12.82
N PHE A 21 -3.59 -21.57 -13.09
CA PHE A 21 -4.62 -22.04 -12.16
C PHE A 21 -5.10 -23.42 -12.56
N CYS A 22 -5.10 -24.32 -11.59
CA CYS A 22 -5.55 -25.71 -11.72
C CYS A 22 -6.63 -25.99 -10.66
N ARG A 23 -7.55 -26.92 -10.96
CA ARG A 23 -8.55 -27.38 -9.99
C ARG A 23 -7.95 -28.24 -8.88
N ASP A 24 -7.00 -29.10 -9.24
CA ASP A 24 -6.41 -30.11 -8.36
C ASP A 24 -4.91 -29.93 -8.16
N HIS A 25 -4.44 -30.33 -6.97
CA HIS A 25 -3.02 -30.29 -6.62
C HIS A 25 -2.17 -31.23 -7.50
N LYS A 26 -2.67 -32.44 -7.81
CA LYS A 26 -1.97 -33.40 -8.67
C LYS A 26 -1.73 -32.82 -10.07
N SER A 27 -2.74 -32.15 -10.64
CA SER A 27 -2.64 -31.47 -11.93
C SER A 27 -1.66 -30.29 -11.86
N ALA A 28 -1.71 -29.50 -10.78
CA ALA A 28 -0.76 -28.40 -10.57
C ALA A 28 0.70 -28.88 -10.52
N GLN A 29 0.99 -30.00 -9.85
CA GLN A 29 2.35 -30.56 -9.81
C GLN A 29 2.84 -31.02 -11.19
N LYS A 30 1.98 -31.70 -11.96
CA LYS A 30 2.33 -32.16 -13.33
C LYS A 30 2.60 -30.96 -14.24
N ILE A 31 1.76 -29.94 -14.18
CA ILE A 31 1.92 -28.73 -14.99
C ILE A 31 3.14 -27.93 -14.56
N TYR A 32 3.42 -27.82 -13.26
CA TYR A 32 4.63 -27.16 -12.78
C TYR A 32 5.90 -27.80 -13.34
N LYS A 33 6.00 -29.13 -13.32
CA LYS A 33 7.12 -29.87 -13.92
C LYS A 33 7.19 -29.64 -15.44
N ALA A 34 6.06 -29.77 -16.13
CA ALA A 34 5.99 -29.58 -17.59
C ALA A 34 6.39 -28.16 -18.01
N THR A 35 5.92 -27.13 -17.30
CA THR A 35 6.25 -25.73 -17.58
C THR A 35 7.72 -25.44 -17.33
N ARG A 36 8.32 -25.97 -16.25
CA ARG A 36 9.76 -25.83 -16.01
C ARG A 36 10.60 -26.49 -17.10
N LEU A 37 10.22 -27.70 -17.52
CA LEU A 37 10.91 -28.41 -18.61
C LEU A 37 10.80 -27.62 -19.92
N TRP A 38 9.59 -27.18 -20.27
CA TRP A 38 9.34 -26.42 -21.50
C TRP A 38 10.10 -25.09 -21.54
N LEU A 39 10.15 -24.35 -20.42
CA LEU A 39 10.91 -23.10 -20.34
C LEU A 39 12.41 -23.33 -20.49
N LYS A 40 12.94 -24.43 -19.93
CA LYS A 40 14.35 -24.79 -20.08
C LYS A 40 14.67 -25.19 -21.51
N GLU A 41 13.89 -26.09 -22.10
CA GLU A 41 14.16 -26.63 -23.45
C GLU A 41 13.98 -25.59 -24.57
N ARG A 42 13.04 -24.65 -24.42
CA ARG A 42 12.68 -23.72 -25.50
C ARG A 42 13.30 -22.33 -25.37
N LEU A 43 13.51 -21.87 -24.15
CA LEU A 43 13.94 -20.49 -23.87
C LEU A 43 15.26 -20.44 -23.10
N ASP A 44 15.80 -21.59 -22.67
CA ASP A 44 17.01 -21.71 -21.85
C ASP A 44 16.96 -20.88 -20.54
N LEU A 45 15.76 -20.72 -20.00
CA LEU A 45 15.51 -19.94 -18.78
C LEU A 45 15.44 -20.85 -17.56
N GLU A 46 16.34 -20.64 -16.61
CA GLU A 46 16.28 -21.31 -15.31
C GLU A 46 15.23 -20.68 -14.39
N VAL A 47 14.16 -21.45 -14.14
CA VAL A 47 13.11 -21.03 -13.22
C VAL A 47 13.59 -21.15 -11.77
N SER A 48 13.68 -20.02 -11.07
CA SER A 48 13.97 -19.94 -9.64
C SER A 48 12.94 -20.73 -8.81
N THR A 49 13.42 -21.71 -8.05
CA THR A 49 12.61 -22.59 -7.17
C THR A 49 11.98 -21.84 -6.00
N GLU A 50 12.61 -20.75 -5.56
CA GLU A 50 12.11 -19.93 -4.44
C GLU A 50 10.93 -19.05 -4.84
N LYS A 51 10.97 -18.47 -6.04
CA LYS A 51 9.90 -17.61 -6.56
C LYS A 51 8.69 -18.42 -7.01
N SER A 52 8.91 -19.64 -7.47
CA SER A 52 7.88 -20.45 -8.12
C SER A 52 7.32 -21.50 -7.15
N LYS A 53 6.19 -21.18 -6.51
CA LYS A 53 5.54 -22.05 -5.52
C LYS A 53 4.11 -22.42 -5.92
N ILE A 54 3.74 -23.69 -5.73
CA ILE A 54 2.35 -24.13 -5.81
C ILE A 54 1.64 -23.69 -4.53
N THR A 55 0.65 -22.81 -4.66
CA THR A 55 -0.10 -22.27 -3.51
C THR A 55 -1.58 -22.63 -3.60
N ASN A 56 -2.15 -23.16 -2.51
CA ASN A 56 -3.58 -23.34 -2.41
C ASN A 56 -4.29 -22.02 -2.09
N LEU A 57 -4.99 -21.47 -3.08
CA LEU A 57 -5.71 -20.18 -2.99
C LEU A 57 -6.90 -20.19 -2.04
N ARG A 58 -7.38 -21.35 -1.58
CA ARG A 58 -8.45 -21.45 -0.57
C ARG A 58 -7.91 -21.19 0.83
N LYS A 59 -6.66 -21.59 1.09
CA LYS A 59 -5.99 -21.42 2.39
C LYS A 59 -5.16 -20.14 2.44
N ASN A 60 -4.33 -19.92 1.43
CA ASN A 60 -3.30 -18.88 1.42
C ASN A 60 -3.60 -17.77 0.41
N TYR A 61 -2.98 -16.60 0.62
CA TYR A 61 -2.92 -15.55 -0.40
C TYR A 61 -1.80 -15.82 -1.39
N THR A 62 -1.99 -15.43 -2.64
CA THR A 62 -0.95 -15.36 -3.66
C THR A 62 -0.73 -13.91 -4.06
N GLU A 63 0.50 -13.51 -4.32
CA GLU A 63 0.82 -12.17 -4.83
C GLU A 63 0.93 -12.18 -6.36
N PHE A 64 0.31 -11.21 -7.03
CA PHE A 64 0.39 -10.97 -8.47
C PHE A 64 0.24 -9.47 -8.75
N LEU A 65 1.17 -8.87 -9.50
CA LEU A 65 1.11 -7.46 -9.91
C LEU A 65 0.81 -6.46 -8.76
N GLY A 66 1.39 -6.71 -7.58
CA GLY A 66 1.17 -5.87 -6.40
C GLY A 66 -0.14 -6.11 -5.64
N PHE A 67 -0.94 -7.10 -6.05
CA PHE A 67 -2.16 -7.52 -5.36
C PHE A 67 -2.00 -8.87 -4.68
N LYS A 68 -2.57 -9.01 -3.49
CA LYS A 68 -2.78 -10.27 -2.78
C LYS A 68 -4.17 -10.81 -3.13
N LEU A 69 -4.21 -12.00 -3.70
CA LEU A 69 -5.44 -12.66 -4.14
C LEU A 69 -5.67 -13.93 -3.30
N LYS A 70 -6.90 -14.13 -2.85
CA LYS A 70 -7.35 -15.35 -2.16
C LYS A 70 -8.76 -15.70 -2.61
N VAL A 71 -9.09 -16.99 -2.65
CA VAL A 71 -10.45 -17.45 -2.90
C VAL A 71 -11.23 -17.50 -1.58
N LYS A 72 -12.42 -16.91 -1.55
CA LYS A 72 -13.35 -16.98 -0.42
C LYS A 72 -14.71 -17.49 -0.90
N LEU A 73 -15.39 -18.30 -0.09
CA LEU A 73 -16.79 -18.67 -0.33
C LEU A 73 -17.69 -17.51 0.09
N LYS A 74 -18.58 -17.06 -0.80
CA LYS A 74 -19.61 -16.04 -0.53
C LYS A 74 -20.91 -16.48 -1.19
N SER A 75 -21.97 -16.64 -0.40
CA SER A 75 -23.31 -17.08 -0.87
C SER A 75 -23.23 -18.30 -1.81
N ASN A 76 -22.63 -19.38 -1.30
CA ASN A 76 -22.42 -20.66 -1.99
C ASN A 76 -21.59 -20.63 -3.30
N LYS A 77 -20.97 -19.50 -3.65
CA LYS A 77 -20.08 -19.36 -4.80
C LYS A 77 -18.67 -18.97 -4.37
N TYR A 78 -17.66 -19.46 -5.09
CA TYR A 78 -16.27 -19.05 -4.87
C TYR A 78 -16.00 -17.71 -5.56
N VAL A 79 -15.63 -16.71 -4.77
CA VAL A 79 -15.30 -15.36 -5.25
C VAL A 79 -13.84 -15.02 -4.95
N CYS A 80 -13.23 -14.19 -5.80
CA CYS A 80 -11.90 -13.66 -5.55
C CYS A 80 -11.98 -12.54 -4.51
N LYS A 81 -11.15 -12.63 -3.47
CA LYS A 81 -10.89 -11.55 -2.52
C LYS A 81 -9.51 -10.97 -2.83
N SER A 82 -9.49 -9.74 -3.31
CA SER A 82 -8.28 -8.96 -3.53
C SER A 82 -7.95 -8.09 -2.31
N LYS A 83 -6.64 -7.91 -2.08
CA LYS A 83 -6.07 -6.95 -1.12
C LYS A 83 -4.82 -6.35 -1.75
N MET A 84 -4.42 -5.15 -1.33
CA MET A 84 -3.12 -4.60 -1.71
C MET A 84 -1.98 -5.40 -1.06
N SER A 85 -0.88 -5.62 -1.79
CA SER A 85 0.36 -6.23 -1.24
C SER A 85 0.94 -5.37 -0.12
N ASP A 86 1.72 -5.99 0.78
CA ASP A 86 2.27 -5.24 1.91
C ASP A 86 3.31 -4.22 1.43
N LYS A 87 4.04 -4.52 0.36
CA LYS A 87 4.97 -3.59 -0.30
C LYS A 87 4.22 -2.35 -0.83
N ALA A 88 3.13 -2.56 -1.58
CA ALA A 88 2.34 -1.46 -2.10
C ALA A 88 1.67 -0.66 -0.97
N LYS A 89 1.15 -1.32 0.08
CA LYS A 89 0.62 -0.65 1.28
C LYS A 89 1.65 0.25 1.95
N ARG A 90 2.85 -0.26 2.21
CA ARG A 90 3.92 0.54 2.82
C ARG A 90 4.26 1.76 1.95
N LYS A 91 4.38 1.57 0.63
CA LYS A 91 4.65 2.66 -0.31
C LYS A 91 3.55 3.72 -0.26
N THR A 92 2.28 3.33 -0.29
CA THR A 92 1.14 4.27 -0.19
C THR A 92 1.14 5.00 1.15
N ILE A 93 1.42 4.31 2.27
CA ILE A 93 1.51 4.93 3.59
C ILE A 93 2.65 5.94 3.63
N ILE A 94 3.83 5.60 3.10
CA ILE A 94 4.98 6.52 3.03
C ILE A 94 4.65 7.73 2.17
N ASN A 95 3.98 7.55 1.03
CA ASN A 95 3.58 8.65 0.17
C ASN A 95 2.56 9.58 0.84
N LEU A 96 1.52 9.01 1.49
CA LEU A 96 0.56 9.77 2.28
C LEU A 96 1.23 10.52 3.42
N LYS A 97 2.17 9.86 4.09
CA LYS A 97 3.00 10.45 5.13
C LYS A 97 3.80 11.65 4.58
N ASN A 98 4.46 11.50 3.44
CA ASN A 98 5.20 12.58 2.80
C ASN A 98 4.30 13.73 2.33
N GLN A 99 3.04 13.48 1.98
CA GLN A 99 2.08 14.54 1.63
C GLN A 99 1.63 15.36 2.84
N ILE A 100 1.62 14.76 4.03
CA ILE A 100 1.25 15.41 5.31
C ILE A 100 2.50 16.03 5.97
N LYS A 101 3.68 15.82 5.38
CA LYS A 101 4.96 16.33 5.87
C LYS A 101 5.06 17.83 5.60
N ILE A 102 5.16 18.61 6.68
CA ILE A 102 5.34 20.06 6.62
C ILE A 102 6.72 20.40 7.20
N ASN A 103 7.44 21.27 6.52
CA ASN A 103 8.72 21.77 7.01
C ASN A 103 8.47 22.89 8.01
N THR A 104 9.07 22.82 9.20
CA THR A 104 8.93 23.83 10.26
C THR A 104 9.48 25.19 9.80
N LYS A 105 10.57 25.16 9.02
CA LYS A 105 11.04 26.28 8.20
C LYS A 105 10.86 25.93 6.72
N PRO A 106 10.11 26.73 5.93
CA PRO A 106 9.97 26.50 4.51
C PRO A 106 11.34 26.61 3.82
N LYS A 107 11.52 25.90 2.70
CA LYS A 107 12.79 25.92 1.94
C LYS A 107 13.18 27.33 1.49
N SER A 108 12.21 28.20 1.25
CA SER A 108 12.40 29.62 0.93
C SER A 108 13.10 30.43 2.03
N LEU A 109 13.02 29.97 3.29
CA LEU A 109 13.67 30.59 4.45
C LEU A 109 14.91 29.80 4.92
N GLY A 110 15.55 29.05 4.01
CA GLY A 110 16.75 28.27 4.32
C GLY A 110 16.50 26.97 5.09
N GLY A 111 15.26 26.47 5.10
CA GLY A 111 14.92 25.19 5.73
C GLY A 111 15.50 23.99 4.99
N THR A 112 16.17 23.09 5.71
CA THR A 112 16.70 21.82 5.18
C THR A 112 15.68 20.68 5.31
N ASP A 113 15.83 19.61 4.54
CA ASP A 113 14.98 18.40 4.64
C ASP A 113 15.42 17.44 5.77
N GLU A 114 16.27 17.91 6.69
CA GLU A 114 16.73 17.13 7.84
C GLU A 114 15.58 16.80 8.79
N TYR A 115 15.65 15.63 9.43
CA TYR A 115 14.64 15.15 10.39
C TYR A 115 14.31 16.15 11.51
N LYS A 116 15.26 17.00 11.91
CA LYS A 116 15.04 18.05 12.92
C LYS A 116 14.09 19.16 12.46
N ASN A 117 13.95 19.38 11.15
CA ASN A 117 13.09 20.41 10.55
C ASN A 117 11.72 19.87 10.12
N LEU A 118 11.38 18.63 10.48
CA LEU A 118 10.19 17.94 9.99
C LEU A 118 9.21 17.68 11.13
N VAL A 119 7.99 18.21 10.99
CA VAL A 119 6.92 18.01 11.97
C VAL A 119 5.69 17.42 11.28
N TRP A 120 5.10 16.42 11.93
CA TRP A 120 3.85 15.79 11.52
C TRP A 120 2.69 16.63 12.03
N LEU A 121 1.97 17.31 11.13
CA LEU A 121 0.82 18.12 11.48
C LEU A 121 -0.38 17.71 10.64
N THR A 122 -1.56 17.69 11.25
CA THR A 122 -2.81 17.57 10.47
C THR A 122 -3.06 18.87 9.72
N THR A 123 -3.81 18.80 8.62
CA THR A 123 -4.17 19.96 7.79
C THR A 123 -4.84 21.08 8.59
N HIS A 124 -5.67 20.73 9.58
CA HIS A 124 -6.34 21.68 10.45
C HIS A 124 -5.37 22.40 11.39
N VAL A 125 -4.40 21.67 11.98
CA VAL A 125 -3.36 22.28 12.83
C VAL A 125 -2.42 23.15 12.01
N HIS A 126 -2.06 22.72 10.79
CA HIS A 126 -1.28 23.53 9.87
C HIS A 126 -1.97 24.87 9.55
N LYS A 127 -3.26 24.81 9.17
CA LYS A 127 -4.06 26.03 8.96
C LYS A 127 -4.11 26.88 10.22
N LEU A 128 -4.32 26.27 11.39
CA LEU A 128 -4.33 26.97 12.67
C LEU A 128 -2.99 27.67 12.93
N ILE A 129 -1.83 27.06 12.64
CA ILE A 129 -0.51 27.69 12.87
C ILE A 129 -0.29 28.89 11.94
N HIS A 130 -0.71 28.82 10.69
CA HIS A 130 -0.53 29.89 9.70
C HIS A 130 -1.64 30.95 9.69
N SER A 131 -2.77 30.71 10.35
CA SER A 131 -3.89 31.66 10.38
C SER A 131 -3.58 32.87 11.26
N THR A 132 -3.76 34.06 10.69
CA THR A 132 -3.73 35.36 11.40
C THR A 132 -5.12 35.84 11.82
N ASN A 133 -6.18 35.37 11.13
CA ASN A 133 -7.57 35.76 11.40
C ASN A 133 -8.15 35.07 12.64
N LEU A 134 -8.73 35.86 13.55
CA LEU A 134 -9.31 35.39 14.81
C LEU A 134 -10.47 34.41 14.61
N ASP A 135 -11.36 34.65 13.65
CA ASP A 135 -12.52 33.77 13.37
C ASP A 135 -12.08 32.37 12.90
N THR A 136 -11.01 32.33 12.11
CA THR A 136 -10.46 31.08 11.60
C THR A 136 -9.76 30.31 12.71
N ILE A 137 -9.07 31.02 13.62
CA ILE A 137 -8.46 30.44 14.81
C ILE A 137 -9.53 29.83 15.73
N ALA A 138 -10.57 30.59 16.08
CA ALA A 138 -11.66 30.12 16.94
C ALA A 138 -12.37 28.89 16.35
N LYS A 139 -12.65 28.90 15.04
CA LYS A 139 -13.23 27.76 14.33
C LYS A 139 -12.36 26.50 14.46
N TYR A 140 -11.05 26.61 14.22
CA TYR A 140 -10.17 25.45 14.27
C TYR A 140 -9.85 24.99 15.69
N LEU A 141 -9.83 25.88 16.69
CA LEU A 141 -9.71 25.50 18.10
C LEU A 141 -10.89 24.65 18.56
N ASN A 142 -12.11 25.05 18.20
CA ASN A 142 -13.33 24.30 18.53
C ASN A 142 -13.35 22.90 17.89
N VAL A 143 -12.87 22.79 16.64
CA VAL A 143 -12.80 21.49 15.94
C VAL A 143 -11.71 20.58 16.51
N LEU A 144 -10.58 21.14 16.93
CA LEU A 144 -9.41 20.36 17.35
C LEU A 144 -9.44 19.96 18.83
N ASN A 145 -10.25 20.61 19.67
CA ASN A 145 -10.42 20.35 21.10
C ASN A 145 -9.09 20.01 21.82
N LEU A 146 -8.13 20.93 21.73
CA LEU A 146 -6.75 20.70 22.16
C LEU A 146 -6.61 20.74 23.68
N ASP A 147 -5.90 19.77 24.26
CA ASP A 147 -5.49 19.79 25.67
C ASP A 147 -4.40 20.86 25.92
N LYS A 148 -4.17 21.24 27.19
CA LYS A 148 -3.15 22.20 27.64
C LYS A 148 -1.76 21.88 27.08
N GLN A 149 -1.39 20.60 26.98
CA GLN A 149 -0.11 20.21 26.37
C GLN A 149 -0.09 20.44 24.84
N GLY A 150 -1.21 20.18 24.17
CA GLY A 150 -1.38 20.42 22.73
C GLY A 150 -1.30 21.91 22.39
N LEU A 151 -1.96 22.75 23.19
CA LEU A 151 -1.95 24.20 23.01
C LEU A 151 -0.54 24.78 23.16
N LYS A 152 0.22 24.34 24.17
CA LYS A 152 1.64 24.72 24.33
C LYS A 152 2.47 24.41 23.08
N LYS A 153 2.30 23.23 22.48
CA LYS A 153 3.02 22.83 21.26
C LYS A 153 2.62 23.69 20.05
N VAL A 154 1.32 23.94 19.85
CA VAL A 154 0.83 24.80 18.76
C VAL A 154 1.39 26.22 18.91
N ASN A 155 1.42 26.74 20.13
CA ASN A 155 1.95 28.06 20.43
C ASN A 155 3.46 28.18 20.17
N SER A 156 4.25 27.16 20.49
CA SER A 156 5.67 27.11 20.10
C SER A 156 5.84 27.13 18.58
N LEU A 157 4.99 26.40 17.84
CA LEU A 157 5.03 26.38 16.37
C LEU A 157 4.58 27.71 15.76
N ARG A 158 3.55 28.37 16.31
CA ARG A 158 3.09 29.70 15.88
C ARG A 158 4.19 30.76 16.05
N LYS A 159 4.93 30.73 17.17
CA LYS A 159 6.09 31.60 17.39
C LYS A 159 7.19 31.39 16.35
N LEU A 160 7.50 30.14 15.99
CA LEU A 160 8.51 29.83 14.97
C LEU A 160 8.16 30.37 13.58
N VAL A 161 6.87 30.49 13.28
CA VAL A 161 6.35 31.05 12.03
C VAL A 161 6.19 32.58 12.11
N GLY A 162 6.39 33.19 13.28
CA GLY A 162 6.26 34.64 13.50
C GLY A 162 4.84 35.12 13.84
N ASN A 163 3.93 34.21 14.21
CA ASN A 163 2.54 34.52 14.57
C ASN A 163 2.34 34.66 16.08
N SER A 164 1.32 35.45 16.48
CA SER A 164 0.92 35.64 17.88
C SER A 164 0.42 34.36 18.53
N VAL A 165 0.70 34.24 19.82
CA VAL A 165 0.30 33.14 20.70
C VAL A 165 -1.23 33.17 20.91
N ILE A 166 -1.86 32.00 21.02
CA ILE A 166 -3.30 31.87 21.31
C ILE A 166 -3.50 31.34 22.73
#